data_AF-A0A9P4L3B1-F1
#
_entry.id   AF-A0A9P4L3B1-F1
#
_cell.length_a   1.000
_cell.length_b   1.000
_cell.length_c   1.000
_cell.angle_alpha   90.00
_cell.angle_beta   90.00
_cell.angle_gamma   90.00
#
_symmetry.space_group_name_H-M   'P 1'
#
loop_
_entity.id
_entity.type
_entity.pdbx_description
1 polymer ?
#
loop_
_entity_poly.entity_id
_entity_poly.type
_entity_poly.pdbx_seq_one_letter_code
_entity_poly.pdbx_strand_id
1 'polypeptide(L)'
;MSRPGDEITSDDALTLALQVVLSSDLSVEQCSALIAKLEKNGKAQVADIVAKTTAAHEGLVDLSNWAPMKLWQQIKNSLTAWEIAWYSNLPQGKVGKYRRSLSATQRQLAQRNLPAVDLTALPTIQSDFVFMLAYAGIEPLSADVLDAVWSKCSAYAATGTRIRSLMEAFMRGDKHLGRWVDQPSKKRSQSEIEGEMNGIQSE
;
A
#
# COMPACT_ATOMS: atom_id res chain seq x y z
N MET A 1 15.73 37.72 -13.83
CA MET A 1 14.29 37.53 -13.58
C MET A 1 14.11 36.17 -12.94
N SER A 2 13.98 36.12 -11.62
CA SER A 2 13.84 34.87 -10.85
C SER A 2 12.37 34.49 -10.78
N ARG A 3 12.04 33.23 -11.07
CA ARG A 3 10.66 32.70 -10.96
C ARG A 3 10.36 32.30 -9.51
N PRO A 4 9.15 32.55 -9.00
CA PRO A 4 8.71 32.09 -7.70
C PRO A 4 8.11 30.69 -7.78
N GLY A 5 8.37 29.87 -6.75
CA GLY A 5 7.49 28.76 -6.39
C GLY A 5 7.86 27.38 -6.92
N ASP A 6 9.09 26.92 -6.69
CA ASP A 6 9.32 25.48 -6.54
C ASP A 6 9.07 25.14 -5.07
N GLU A 7 7.85 24.69 -4.75
CA GLU A 7 7.61 23.96 -3.51
C GLU A 7 8.49 22.71 -3.55
N ILE A 8 9.58 22.72 -2.79
CA ILE A 8 10.39 21.53 -2.56
C ILE A 8 9.45 20.48 -1.96
N THR A 9 9.15 19.44 -2.74
CA THR A 9 8.33 18.34 -2.24
C THR A 9 9.09 17.64 -1.12
N SER A 10 8.38 17.01 -0.18
CA SER A 10 9.02 16.30 0.95
C SER A 10 10.08 15.29 0.49
N ASP A 11 9.89 14.69 -0.69
CA ASP A 11 10.83 13.73 -1.29
C ASP A 11 12.08 14.40 -1.87
N ASP A 12 11.96 15.61 -2.43
CA ASP A 12 13.12 16.39 -2.89
C ASP A 12 13.98 16.83 -1.70
N ALA A 13 13.35 17.22 -0.59
CA ALA A 13 14.05 17.57 0.65
C ALA A 13 14.77 16.37 1.28
N LEU A 14 14.17 15.18 1.24
CA LEU A 14 14.77 13.94 1.75
C LEU A 14 15.95 13.49 0.88
N THR A 15 15.81 13.60 -0.44
CA THR A 15 16.84 13.25 -1.41
C THR A 15 18.04 14.19 -1.33
N LEU A 16 17.80 15.50 -1.18
CA LEU A 16 18.84 16.50 -0.90
C LEU A 16 19.51 16.24 0.46
N ALA A 17 18.75 15.92 1.50
CA ALA A 17 19.30 15.58 2.81
C ALA A 17 20.20 14.34 2.75
N LEU A 18 19.78 13.30 2.02
CA LEU A 18 20.59 12.09 1.77
C LEU A 18 21.86 12.40 0.97
N GLN A 19 21.78 13.25 -0.06
CA GLN A 19 22.96 13.67 -0.81
C GLN A 19 23.93 14.49 0.05
N VAL A 20 23.44 15.37 0.92
CA VAL A 20 24.27 16.12 1.88
C VAL A 20 24.92 15.16 2.88
N VAL A 21 24.18 14.21 3.43
CA VAL A 21 24.73 13.19 4.36
C VAL A 21 25.79 12.32 3.70
N LEU A 22 25.59 11.93 2.44
CA LEU A 22 26.53 11.11 1.69
C LEU A 22 27.78 11.87 1.19
N SER A 23 27.75 13.20 1.22
CA SER A 23 28.84 14.06 0.72
C SER A 23 29.57 14.85 1.82
N SER A 24 29.21 14.67 3.09
CA SER A 24 29.74 15.49 4.21
C SER A 24 30.31 14.64 5.35
N ASP A 25 31.45 15.06 5.91
CA ASP A 25 31.89 14.65 7.24
C ASP A 25 30.99 15.33 8.29
N LEU A 26 29.80 14.78 8.51
CA LEU A 26 28.87 15.27 9.53
C LEU A 26 29.39 14.94 10.94
N SER A 27 29.30 15.91 11.85
CA SER A 27 29.57 15.64 13.26
C SER A 27 28.47 14.74 13.86
N VAL A 28 28.78 14.07 14.98
CA VAL A 28 27.83 13.21 15.70
C VAL A 28 26.58 14.00 16.10
N GLU A 29 26.73 15.27 16.48
CA GLU A 29 25.63 16.16 16.85
C GLU A 29 24.74 16.50 15.64
N GLN A 30 25.33 16.74 14.47
CA GLN A 30 24.57 17.02 13.25
C GLN A 30 23.79 15.79 12.77
N CYS A 31 24.41 14.60 12.81
CA CYS A 31 23.73 13.34 12.56
C CYS A 31 22.56 13.11 13.52
N SER A 32 22.77 13.35 14.82
CA SER A 32 21.73 13.20 15.85
C SER A 32 20.55 14.16 15.61
N ALA A 33 20.82 15.41 15.24
CA ALA A 33 19.78 16.38 14.91
C ALA A 33 18.99 16.01 13.65
N LEU A 34 19.65 15.46 12.63
CA LEU A 34 19.02 14.94 11.42
C LEU A 34 18.10 13.77 11.72
N ILE A 35 18.55 12.80 12.52
CA ILE A 35 17.74 11.66 12.96
C ILE A 35 16.50 12.17 13.71
N ALA A 36 16.65 13.08 14.68
CA ALA A 36 15.53 13.64 15.43
C ALA A 36 14.50 14.36 14.53
N LYS A 37 14.98 15.04 13.48
CA LYS A 37 14.10 15.71 12.51
C LYS A 37 13.34 14.70 11.63
N LEU A 38 14.03 13.66 11.16
CA LEU A 38 13.42 12.57 10.40
C LEU A 38 12.34 11.85 11.22
N GLU A 39 12.64 11.54 12.48
CA GLU A 39 11.68 10.93 13.41
C GLU A 39 10.46 11.82 13.65
N LYS A 40 10.67 13.13 13.84
CA LYS A 40 9.58 14.09 14.01
C LYS A 40 8.68 14.14 12.78
N ASN A 41 9.27 14.16 11.59
CA ASN A 41 8.52 14.16 10.33
C ASN A 41 7.74 12.85 10.15
N GLY A 42 8.35 11.70 10.46
CA GLY A 42 7.66 10.40 10.44
C GLY A 42 6.48 10.35 11.41
N LYS A 43 6.64 10.86 12.65
CA LYS A 43 5.55 10.95 13.63
C LYS A 43 4.41 11.85 13.14
N ALA A 44 4.72 12.97 12.50
CA ALA A 44 3.73 13.87 11.92
C ALA A 44 2.98 13.23 10.75
N GLN A 45 3.68 12.53 9.87
CA GLN A 45 3.08 11.77 8.76
C GLN A 45 2.10 10.71 9.29
N VAL A 46 2.51 9.92 10.28
CA VAL A 46 1.63 8.90 10.91
C VAL A 46 0.38 9.56 11.51
N ALA A 47 0.53 10.70 12.19
CA ALA A 47 -0.60 11.41 12.78
C ALA A 47 -1.60 11.91 11.72
N ASP A 48 -1.13 12.47 10.60
CA ASP A 48 -1.98 12.89 9.48
C ASP A 48 -2.75 11.71 8.86
N ILE A 49 -2.07 10.59 8.61
CA ILE A 49 -2.70 9.38 8.07
C ILE A 49 -3.77 8.85 9.02
N VAL A 50 -3.50 8.82 10.32
CA VAL A 50 -4.46 8.39 11.35
C VAL A 50 -5.70 9.28 11.35
N ALA A 51 -5.53 10.60 11.25
CA ALA A 51 -6.63 11.54 11.21
C ALA A 51 -7.51 11.33 9.96
N LYS A 52 -6.89 11.20 8.78
CA LYS A 52 -7.59 10.92 7.52
C LYS A 52 -8.34 9.59 7.56
N THR A 53 -7.71 8.55 8.10
CA THR A 53 -8.31 7.21 8.20
C THR A 53 -9.50 7.23 9.16
N THR A 54 -9.40 7.96 10.28
CA THR A 54 -10.49 8.11 11.25
C THR A 54 -11.67 8.85 10.64
N ALA A 55 -11.44 10.00 10.01
CA ALA A 55 -12.51 10.75 9.33
C ALA A 55 -13.19 9.93 8.23
N ALA A 56 -12.41 9.15 7.48
CA ALA A 56 -12.94 8.27 6.44
C ALA A 56 -13.77 7.12 7.03
N HIS A 57 -13.36 6.55 8.17
CA HIS A 57 -14.11 5.52 8.88
C HIS A 57 -15.45 6.08 9.38
N GLU A 58 -15.43 7.24 10.02
CA GLU A 58 -16.63 7.95 10.49
C GLU A 58 -17.61 8.25 9.35
N GLY A 59 -17.10 8.66 8.18
CA GLY A 59 -17.91 8.87 6.98
C GLY A 59 -18.48 7.59 6.35
N LEU A 60 -18.01 6.42 6.76
CA LEU A 60 -18.44 5.10 6.25
C LEU A 60 -19.27 4.28 7.23
N VAL A 61 -19.59 4.80 8.42
CA VAL A 61 -20.40 4.06 9.40
C VAL A 61 -21.77 3.66 8.82
N ASP A 62 -22.28 4.40 7.84
CA ASP A 62 -23.46 4.03 7.05
C ASP A 62 -23.12 3.68 5.59
N LEU A 63 -22.52 2.50 5.39
CA LEU A 63 -22.28 1.92 4.06
C LEU A 63 -23.56 1.46 3.33
N SER A 64 -24.71 1.46 4.01
CA SER A 64 -25.98 0.88 3.53
C SER A 64 -26.52 1.56 2.26
N ASN A 65 -26.13 2.82 2.03
CA ASN A 65 -26.61 3.66 0.93
C ASN A 65 -25.57 3.87 -0.19
N TRP A 66 -24.42 3.19 -0.13
CA TRP A 66 -23.34 3.44 -1.08
C TRP A 66 -23.52 2.69 -2.39
N ALA A 67 -23.42 3.42 -3.50
CA ALA A 67 -23.39 2.83 -4.84
C ALA A 67 -22.03 2.16 -5.08
N PRO A 68 -21.95 0.82 -5.29
CA PRO A 68 -20.68 0.10 -5.39
C PRO A 68 -19.75 0.64 -6.48
N MET A 69 -20.31 1.07 -7.61
CA MET A 69 -19.50 1.64 -8.70
C MET A 69 -18.81 2.95 -8.32
N LYS A 70 -19.45 3.82 -7.52
CA LYS A 70 -18.85 5.08 -7.05
C LYS A 70 -17.72 4.79 -6.06
N LEU A 71 -17.96 3.87 -5.13
CA LEU A 71 -16.95 3.41 -4.17
C LEU A 71 -15.73 2.84 -4.91
N TRP A 72 -15.98 2.01 -5.92
CA TRP A 72 -14.91 1.45 -6.76
C TRP A 72 -14.07 2.53 -7.45
N GLN A 73 -14.71 3.51 -8.08
CA GLN A 73 -14.01 4.61 -8.74
C GLN A 73 -13.14 5.42 -7.78
N GLN A 74 -13.56 5.56 -6.52
CA GLN A 74 -12.81 6.27 -5.49
C GLN A 74 -11.57 5.50 -5.04
N ILE A 75 -11.69 4.19 -4.78
CA ILE A 75 -10.59 3.42 -4.20
C ILE A 75 -9.61 2.85 -5.24
N LYS A 76 -10.07 2.61 -6.47
CA LYS A 76 -9.32 1.88 -7.49
C LYS A 76 -7.92 2.43 -7.71
N ASN A 77 -7.80 3.75 -7.83
CA ASN A 77 -6.54 4.39 -8.12
C ASN A 77 -5.53 4.22 -6.98
N SER A 78 -5.98 4.33 -5.72
CA SER A 78 -5.11 4.09 -4.57
C SER A 78 -4.69 2.62 -4.51
N LEU A 79 -5.62 1.66 -4.57
CA LEU A 79 -5.29 0.23 -4.57
C LEU A 79 -4.30 -0.13 -5.69
N THR A 80 -4.49 0.44 -6.88
CA THR A 80 -3.59 0.23 -8.01
C THR A 80 -2.21 0.84 -7.75
N ALA A 81 -2.12 1.98 -7.07
CA ALA A 81 -0.85 2.57 -6.67
C ALA A 81 -0.08 1.65 -5.71
N TRP A 82 -0.75 1.02 -4.75
CA TRP A 82 -0.14 0.03 -3.85
C TRP A 82 0.47 -1.15 -4.61
N GLU A 83 -0.28 -1.70 -5.56
CA GLU A 83 0.21 -2.81 -6.39
C GLU A 83 1.39 -2.38 -7.28
N ILE A 84 1.33 -1.18 -7.86
CA ILE A 84 2.41 -0.64 -8.69
C ILE A 84 3.68 -0.39 -7.87
N ALA A 85 3.55 0.16 -6.66
CA ALA A 85 4.66 0.42 -5.76
C ALA A 85 5.39 -0.88 -5.42
N TRP A 86 4.63 -1.92 -5.07
CA TRP A 86 5.19 -3.25 -4.85
C TRP A 86 5.88 -3.83 -6.09
N TYR A 87 5.21 -3.83 -7.26
CA TYR A 87 5.79 -4.37 -8.49
C TYR A 87 7.06 -3.64 -8.93
N SER A 88 7.16 -2.34 -8.66
CA SER A 88 8.31 -1.51 -9.05
C SER A 88 9.57 -1.85 -8.26
N ASN A 89 9.43 -2.49 -7.09
CA ASN A 89 10.54 -2.95 -6.24
C ASN A 89 10.93 -4.42 -6.49
N LEU A 90 10.30 -5.11 -7.46
CA LEU A 90 10.73 -6.46 -7.86
C LEU A 90 12.00 -6.44 -8.72
N PRO A 91 12.74 -7.57 -8.80
CA PRO A 91 13.89 -7.70 -9.70
C PRO A 91 13.52 -7.40 -11.17
N GLN A 92 14.41 -6.68 -11.86
CA GLN A 92 14.22 -6.09 -13.21
C GLN A 92 13.56 -7.03 -14.25
N GLY A 93 13.84 -8.34 -14.21
CA GLY A 93 13.27 -9.32 -15.14
C GLY A 93 11.73 -9.44 -15.10
N LYS A 94 11.10 -9.18 -13.95
CA LYS A 94 9.63 -9.19 -13.78
C LYS A 94 8.99 -7.82 -14.02
N VAL A 95 9.76 -6.74 -13.86
CA VAL A 95 9.32 -5.34 -13.96
C VAL A 95 9.07 -4.92 -15.41
N GLY A 96 9.90 -5.39 -16.35
CA GLY A 96 9.86 -4.94 -17.74
C GLY A 96 8.57 -5.26 -18.51
N LYS A 97 7.89 -6.37 -18.21
CA LYS A 97 6.57 -6.71 -18.80
C LYS A 97 5.44 -5.93 -18.11
N TYR A 98 5.49 -5.82 -16.79
CA TYR A 98 4.49 -5.09 -16.00
C TYR A 98 4.47 -3.60 -16.35
N ARG A 99 5.63 -2.92 -16.37
CA ARG A 99 5.73 -1.48 -16.73
C ARG A 99 5.19 -1.14 -18.12
N ARG A 100 5.31 -2.06 -19.09
CA ARG A 100 4.74 -1.87 -20.44
C ARG A 100 3.21 -1.86 -20.44
N SER A 101 2.58 -2.59 -19.52
CA SER A 101 1.12 -2.66 -19.37
C SER A 101 0.49 -1.49 -18.59
N LEU A 102 1.32 -0.63 -18.00
CA LEU A 102 0.90 0.55 -17.23
C LEU A 102 0.56 1.72 -18.16
N SER A 103 -0.47 2.49 -17.78
CA SER A 103 -0.83 3.78 -18.37
C SER A 103 0.21 4.87 -18.04
N ALA A 104 0.10 6.05 -18.67
CA ALA A 104 1.00 7.17 -18.41
C ALA A 104 1.01 7.59 -16.93
N THR A 105 -0.17 7.74 -16.31
CA THR A 105 -0.32 8.08 -14.89
C THR A 105 0.27 7.00 -13.98
N GLN A 106 0.04 5.73 -14.30
CA GLN A 106 0.58 4.61 -13.55
C GLN A 106 2.12 4.51 -13.64
N ARG A 107 2.70 4.86 -14.80
CA ARG A 107 4.15 4.95 -14.97
C ARG A 107 4.75 6.07 -14.15
N GLN A 108 4.08 7.22 -14.04
CA GLN A 108 4.50 8.31 -13.16
C GLN A 108 4.51 7.84 -11.69
N LEU A 109 3.48 7.13 -11.24
CA LEU A 109 3.47 6.53 -9.90
C LEU A 109 4.62 5.52 -9.69
N ALA A 110 4.90 4.68 -10.69
CA ALA A 110 6.02 3.74 -10.65
C ALA A 110 7.41 4.41 -10.62
N GLN A 111 7.52 5.66 -11.04
CA GLN A 111 8.77 6.45 -11.00
C GLN A 111 9.00 7.11 -9.63
N ARG A 112 7.98 7.25 -8.80
CA ARG A 112 8.07 7.90 -7.47
C ARG A 112 8.83 7.09 -6.41
N ASN A 113 9.35 5.90 -6.74
CA ASN A 113 10.01 5.00 -5.77
C ASN A 113 9.23 4.85 -4.46
N LEU A 114 7.91 4.68 -4.58
CA LEU A 114 7.04 4.55 -3.43
C LEU A 114 7.43 3.31 -2.59
N PRO A 115 7.27 3.39 -1.26
CA PRO A 115 7.56 2.25 -0.41
C PRO A 115 6.70 1.04 -0.79
N ALA A 116 7.30 -0.16 -0.79
CA ALA A 116 6.60 -1.39 -1.17
C ALA A 116 6.36 -2.30 0.03
N VAL A 117 5.08 -2.56 0.29
CA VAL A 117 4.65 -3.70 1.09
C VAL A 117 3.96 -4.68 0.15
N ASP A 118 4.30 -5.96 0.26
CA ASP A 118 3.54 -7.00 -0.42
C ASP A 118 2.22 -7.23 0.32
N LEU A 119 1.15 -6.63 -0.18
CA LEU A 119 -0.16 -6.75 0.44
C LEU A 119 -0.71 -8.19 0.39
N THR A 120 -0.19 -9.03 -0.50
CA THR A 120 -0.56 -10.45 -0.57
C THR A 120 0.12 -11.30 0.50
N ALA A 121 1.22 -10.81 1.08
CA ALA A 121 1.92 -11.47 2.17
C ALA A 121 1.44 -11.02 3.57
N LEU A 122 0.61 -9.98 3.65
CA LEU A 122 0.06 -9.50 4.91
C LEU A 122 -1.00 -10.47 5.47
N PRO A 123 -1.15 -10.54 6.80
CA PRO A 123 -2.33 -11.11 7.43
C PRO A 123 -3.61 -10.49 6.87
N THR A 124 -4.66 -11.29 6.67
CA THR A 124 -5.92 -10.84 6.05
C THR A 124 -6.50 -9.59 6.72
N ILE A 125 -6.37 -9.47 8.04
CA ILE A 125 -6.90 -8.32 8.76
C ILE A 125 -6.13 -7.02 8.47
N GLN A 126 -4.82 -7.12 8.23
CA GLN A 126 -3.98 -5.99 7.82
C GLN A 126 -4.19 -5.66 6.34
N SER A 127 -4.37 -6.67 5.48
CA SER A 127 -4.73 -6.42 4.07
C SER A 127 -6.12 -5.75 3.97
N ASP A 128 -7.07 -6.17 4.79
CA ASP A 128 -8.41 -5.55 4.86
C ASP A 128 -8.31 -4.08 5.26
N PHE A 129 -7.43 -3.76 6.20
CA PHE A 129 -7.18 -2.37 6.58
C PHE A 129 -6.66 -1.49 5.44
N VAL A 130 -5.93 -2.05 4.47
CA VAL A 130 -5.49 -1.28 3.30
C VAL A 130 -6.66 -0.81 2.44
N PHE A 131 -7.80 -1.52 2.43
CA PHE A 131 -9.00 -1.03 1.77
C PHE A 131 -9.57 0.23 2.44
N MET A 132 -9.45 0.31 3.77
CA MET A 132 -9.81 1.51 4.52
C MET A 132 -8.86 2.67 4.19
N LEU A 133 -7.55 2.40 4.13
CA LEU A 133 -6.55 3.39 3.71
C LEU A 133 -6.79 3.88 2.28
N ALA A 134 -7.11 2.98 1.36
CA ALA A 134 -7.38 3.32 -0.03
C ALA A 134 -8.63 4.18 -0.19
N TYR A 135 -9.67 3.91 0.61
CA TYR A 135 -10.86 4.76 0.67
C TYR A 135 -10.57 6.16 1.23
N ALA A 136 -9.69 6.24 2.24
CA ALA A 136 -9.17 7.51 2.75
C ALA A 136 -8.23 8.22 1.76
N GLY A 137 -7.99 7.66 0.57
CA GLY A 137 -7.11 8.24 -0.45
C GLY A 137 -5.63 8.19 -0.08
N ILE A 138 -5.25 7.30 0.84
CA ILE A 138 -3.87 7.16 1.30
C ILE A 138 -3.05 6.40 0.26
N GLU A 139 -1.92 7.00 -0.12
CA GLU A 139 -0.92 6.41 -1.01
C GLU A 139 -0.14 5.28 -0.33
N PRO A 140 0.65 4.48 -1.09
CA PRO A 140 1.43 3.38 -0.54
C PRO A 140 2.39 3.80 0.57
N LEU A 141 2.42 3.02 1.65
CA LEU A 141 3.22 3.29 2.85
C LEU A 141 4.37 2.29 2.97
N SER A 142 5.43 2.69 3.66
CA SER A 142 6.48 1.74 4.07
C SER A 142 5.92 0.78 5.12
N ALA A 143 6.57 -0.38 5.28
CA ALA A 143 6.17 -1.35 6.31
C ALA A 143 6.10 -0.69 7.70
N ASP A 144 7.12 0.08 8.08
CA ASP A 144 7.18 0.75 9.38
C ASP A 144 6.03 1.75 9.59
N VAL A 145 5.70 2.53 8.55
CA VAL A 145 4.59 3.51 8.62
C VAL A 145 3.26 2.79 8.65
N LEU A 146 3.10 1.72 7.87
CA LEU A 146 1.90 0.89 7.88
C LEU A 146 1.67 0.26 9.26
N ASP A 147 2.70 -0.31 9.88
CA ASP A 147 2.62 -0.90 11.21
C ASP A 147 2.30 0.15 12.29
N ALA A 148 2.93 1.33 12.20
CA ALA A 148 2.66 2.43 13.11
C ALA A 148 1.21 2.93 13.00
N VAL A 149 0.68 3.07 11.78
CA VAL A 149 -0.72 3.44 11.54
C VAL A 149 -1.67 2.33 11.99
N TRP A 150 -1.36 1.08 11.66
CA TRP A 150 -2.12 -0.11 12.07
C TRP A 150 -2.28 -0.18 13.59
N SER A 151 -1.21 0.07 14.36
CA SER A 151 -1.26 0.05 15.83
C SER A 151 -2.29 1.02 16.42
N LYS A 152 -2.61 2.11 15.70
CA LYS A 152 -3.53 3.16 16.11
C LYS A 152 -4.93 3.01 15.53
N CYS A 153 -5.05 2.40 14.36
CA CYS A 153 -6.28 2.34 13.56
C CYS A 153 -6.79 0.91 13.32
N SER A 154 -6.22 -0.11 13.97
CA SER A 154 -6.59 -1.52 13.78
C SER A 154 -8.08 -1.81 14.03
N ALA A 155 -8.74 -1.03 14.90
CA ALA A 155 -10.18 -1.10 15.14
C ALA A 155 -11.01 -0.88 13.85
N TYR A 156 -10.48 -0.17 12.86
CA TYR A 156 -11.17 0.13 11.60
C TYR A 156 -11.04 -0.99 10.55
N ALA A 157 -10.29 -2.06 10.84
CA ALA A 157 -10.11 -3.19 9.92
C ALA A 157 -11.43 -3.79 9.45
N ALA A 158 -12.43 -3.89 10.33
CA ALA A 158 -13.75 -4.41 9.99
C ALA A 158 -14.47 -3.57 8.91
N THR A 159 -14.21 -2.25 8.87
CA THR A 159 -14.72 -1.37 7.79
C THR A 159 -14.01 -1.68 6.49
N GLY A 160 -12.69 -1.87 6.55
CA GLY A 160 -11.88 -2.34 5.43
C GLY A 160 -12.39 -3.66 4.83
N THR A 161 -12.74 -4.64 5.68
CA THR A 161 -13.35 -5.91 5.27
C THR A 161 -14.66 -5.70 4.50
N ARG A 162 -15.52 -4.77 4.96
CA ARG A 162 -16.78 -4.44 4.27
C ARG A 162 -16.52 -3.82 2.90
N ILE A 163 -15.58 -2.87 2.81
CA ILE A 163 -15.16 -2.27 1.54
C ILE A 163 -14.66 -3.36 0.59
N ARG A 164 -13.73 -4.23 1.04
CA ARG A 164 -13.21 -5.33 0.21
C ARG A 164 -14.34 -6.21 -0.33
N SER A 165 -15.27 -6.63 0.54
CA SER A 165 -16.38 -7.52 0.17
C SER A 165 -17.27 -6.90 -0.93
N LEU A 166 -17.54 -5.59 -0.85
CA LEU A 166 -18.30 -4.89 -1.88
C LEU A 166 -17.54 -4.76 -3.22
N MET A 167 -16.20 -4.73 -3.15
CA MET A 167 -15.33 -4.42 -4.28
C MET A 167 -14.76 -5.67 -4.97
N GLU A 168 -14.90 -6.84 -4.35
CA GLU A 168 -14.29 -8.09 -4.78
C GLU A 168 -14.60 -8.44 -6.24
N ALA A 169 -15.86 -8.29 -6.67
CA ALA A 169 -16.27 -8.56 -8.05
C ALA A 169 -15.59 -7.62 -9.07
N PHE A 170 -15.41 -6.34 -8.72
CA PHE A 170 -14.71 -5.38 -9.57
C PHE A 170 -13.21 -5.65 -9.64
N MET A 171 -12.63 -6.08 -8.52
CA MET A 171 -11.21 -6.42 -8.45
C MET A 171 -10.85 -7.66 -9.29
N ARG A 172 -11.68 -8.73 -9.30
CA ARG A 172 -11.44 -9.90 -10.16
C ARG A 172 -11.39 -9.55 -11.64
N GLY A 173 -12.18 -8.56 -12.06
CA GLY A 173 -12.18 -8.05 -13.43
C GLY A 173 -11.03 -7.08 -13.74
N ASP A 174 -10.26 -6.65 -12.74
CA ASP A 174 -9.18 -5.69 -12.93
C ASP A 174 -7.84 -6.38 -13.17
N LYS A 175 -7.21 -6.03 -14.29
CA LYS A 175 -5.92 -6.59 -14.75
C LYS A 175 -4.75 -6.40 -13.78
N HIS A 176 -4.84 -5.47 -12.83
CA HIS A 176 -3.78 -5.21 -11.85
C HIS A 176 -4.13 -5.78 -10.48
N LEU A 177 -5.41 -5.74 -10.09
CA LEU A 177 -5.84 -6.07 -8.73
C LEU A 177 -6.38 -7.50 -8.58
N GLY A 178 -6.58 -8.23 -9.69
CA GLY A 178 -7.07 -9.62 -9.66
C GLY A 178 -6.26 -10.55 -8.75
N ARG A 179 -4.92 -10.36 -8.70
CA ARG A 179 -4.03 -11.15 -7.83
C ARG A 179 -4.42 -11.09 -6.35
N TRP A 180 -4.98 -9.98 -5.88
CA TRP A 180 -5.36 -9.83 -4.48
C TRP A 180 -6.61 -10.65 -4.13
N VAL A 181 -7.42 -10.99 -5.13
CA VAL A 181 -8.64 -11.79 -4.96
C VAL A 181 -8.40 -13.26 -5.29
N ASP A 182 -7.55 -13.54 -6.27
CA ASP A 182 -7.26 -14.90 -6.75
C ASP A 182 -6.28 -15.68 -5.86
N GLN A 183 -6.04 -15.22 -4.62
CA GLN A 183 -5.34 -16.05 -3.66
C GLN A 183 -6.15 -17.32 -3.41
N PRO A 184 -5.59 -18.52 -3.66
CA PRO A 184 -6.24 -19.72 -3.20
C PRO A 184 -6.30 -19.61 -1.68
N SER A 185 -7.51 -19.47 -1.14
CA SER A 185 -7.74 -19.73 0.27
C SER A 185 -7.15 -21.10 0.52
N LYS A 186 -6.02 -21.21 1.23
CA LYS A 186 -5.47 -22.49 1.66
C LYS A 186 -6.42 -23.09 2.70
N LYS A 187 -7.55 -23.59 2.23
CA LYS A 187 -8.19 -24.79 2.74
C LYS A 187 -7.85 -25.88 1.73
N ARG A 188 -6.61 -26.37 1.77
CA ARG A 188 -6.40 -27.78 1.41
C ARG A 188 -7.17 -28.55 2.48
N SER A 189 -8.34 -29.06 2.14
CA SER A 189 -9.00 -30.04 3.00
C SER A 189 -8.06 -31.22 3.17
N GLN A 190 -7.93 -31.74 4.39
CA GLN A 190 -7.12 -32.94 4.68
C GLN A 190 -7.46 -34.12 3.76
N SER A 191 -8.65 -34.13 3.15
CA SER A 191 -9.10 -35.12 2.17
C SER A 191 -8.33 -35.13 0.83
N GLU A 192 -7.61 -34.05 0.45
CA GLU A 192 -6.78 -34.06 -0.77
C GLU A 192 -5.39 -34.65 -0.52
N ILE A 193 -4.90 -34.63 0.73
CA ILE A 193 -3.59 -35.20 1.09
C ILE A 193 -3.67 -36.74 1.18
N GLU A 194 -4.82 -37.29 1.60
CA GLU A 194 -5.04 -38.74 1.64
C GLU A 194 -5.36 -39.34 0.25
N GLY A 195 -5.80 -38.52 -0.71
CA GLY A 195 -6.02 -38.94 -2.10
C GLY A 195 -4.73 -39.13 -2.91
N GLU A 196 -3.68 -38.33 -2.63
CA GLU A 196 -2.40 -38.41 -3.35
C GLU A 196 -1.44 -39.47 -2.78
N MET A 197 -1.68 -40.01 -1.57
CA MET A 197 -0.88 -41.12 -1.01
C MET A 197 -1.42 -42.52 -1.36
N ASN A 198 -2.70 -42.64 -1.74
CA ASN A 198 -3.29 -43.94 -2.13
C ASN A 198 -3.19 -44.23 -3.63
N GLY A 199 -2.79 -43.25 -4.46
CA GLY A 199 -2.57 -43.42 -5.90
C GLY A 199 -1.21 -44.01 -6.29
N ILE A 200 -0.34 -44.32 -5.31
CA ILE A 200 1.03 -44.87 -5.53
C ILE A 200 1.12 -46.35 -5.07
N GLN A 201 0.04 -46.94 -4.54
CA GLN A 201 -0.02 -48.37 -4.17
C GLN A 201 -1.16 -49.13 -4.88
N SER A 202 -1.35 -48.87 -6.17
CA SER A 202 -2.12 -49.78 -7.02
C SER A 202 -1.37 -49.92 -8.34
N GLU A 203 -0.39 -50.83 -8.32
CA GLU A 203 -0.02 -51.61 -9.50
C GLU A 203 -1.25 -52.31 -10.10
#